data_AF-A0A1I8EC32-F1
#
_entry.id   AF-A0A1I8EC32-F1
#
_cell.length_a   1.000
_cell.length_b   1.000
_cell.length_c   1.000
_cell.angle_alpha   90.00
_cell.angle_beta   90.00
_cell.angle_gamma   90.00
#
_symmetry.space_group_name_H-M   'P 1'
#
loop_
_entity.id
_entity.type
_entity.pdbx_description
1 polymer ?
#
loop_
_entity_poly.entity_id
_entity_poly.type
_entity_poly.pdbx_seq_one_letter_code
_entity_poly.pdbx_strand_id
1 'polypeptide(L)'
;MIGTSQIQINLYYCSKFKHNSSSIEHSWFTLALQPDTRIAEEYKSTEHFVEYLSEMDKCDMQRSVESLRHQLSIQRLPVSQSANEMKRYIEGQQENDPLVNPVDKRCNPWAEKSKCQIL
;
A
#
# COMPACT_ATOMS: atom_id res chain seq x y z
N MET A 1 -10.08 -14.93 29.80
CA MET A 1 -8.79 -15.50 30.23
C MET A 1 -8.46 -16.67 29.32
N ILE A 2 -7.43 -16.48 28.50
CA ILE A 2 -6.51 -17.48 27.92
C ILE A 2 -7.07 -18.86 27.57
N GLY A 3 -7.39 -19.05 26.28
CA GLY A 3 -7.42 -20.36 25.64
C GLY A 3 -6.00 -20.79 25.31
N THR A 4 -5.50 -21.81 25.99
CA THR A 4 -4.19 -22.41 25.77
C THR A 4 -4.28 -23.52 24.73
N SER A 5 -3.47 -23.37 23.69
CA SER A 5 -3.31 -24.28 22.55
C SER A 5 -2.91 -25.70 22.96
N GLN A 6 -3.66 -26.68 22.46
CA GLN A 6 -3.31 -28.10 22.51
C GLN A 6 -2.26 -28.39 21.42
N ILE A 7 -0.99 -28.46 21.81
CA ILE A 7 0.09 -28.96 20.94
C ILE A 7 0.05 -30.49 21.03
N GLN A 8 -0.39 -31.14 19.96
CA GLN A 8 -0.30 -32.59 19.77
C GLN A 8 1.15 -32.95 19.40
N ILE A 9 1.92 -33.46 20.36
CA ILE A 9 3.23 -34.08 20.12
C ILE A 9 2.96 -35.50 19.61
N ASN A 10 3.13 -35.71 18.31
CA ASN A 10 3.02 -37.04 17.70
C ASN A 10 4.33 -37.81 17.97
N LEU A 11 4.35 -38.56 19.06
CA LEU A 11 5.35 -39.59 19.33
C LEU A 11 5.08 -40.79 18.41
N TYR A 12 5.71 -40.81 17.23
CA TYR A 12 5.73 -42.03 16.42
C TYR A 12 6.84 -42.97 16.89
N TYR A 13 6.39 -43.99 17.62
CA TYR A 13 7.07 -45.26 17.84
C TYR A 13 7.62 -45.82 16.52
N CYS A 14 8.90 -46.21 16.49
CA CYS A 14 9.39 -47.20 15.52
C CYS A 14 10.26 -48.22 16.24
N SER A 15 9.68 -49.41 16.43
CA SER A 15 10.27 -50.58 17.08
C SER A 15 11.60 -50.98 16.43
N LYS A 16 12.61 -51.21 17.27
CA LYS A 16 13.85 -51.88 16.85
C LYS A 16 13.55 -53.28 16.33
N PHE A 17 13.81 -53.52 15.06
CA PHE A 17 14.06 -54.86 14.52
C PHE A 17 15.54 -54.96 14.15
N LYS A 18 16.26 -55.83 14.86
CA LYS A 18 17.69 -56.11 14.64
C LYS A 18 17.77 -57.35 13.75
N HIS A 19 18.34 -57.26 12.55
CA HIS A 19 19.08 -58.38 11.97
C HIS A 19 20.04 -57.94 10.84
N ASN A 20 21.33 -58.04 11.16
CA ASN A 20 22.49 -58.41 10.35
C ASN A 20 22.34 -58.50 8.81
N SER A 21 23.07 -57.67 8.04
CA SER A 21 24.16 -58.09 7.14
C SER A 21 24.62 -56.97 6.18
N SER A 22 25.92 -56.65 6.30
CA SER A 22 26.88 -56.21 5.26
C SER A 22 26.41 -55.54 3.96
N SER A 23 26.98 -54.35 3.72
CA SER A 23 27.28 -53.72 2.42
C SER A 23 26.13 -53.55 1.44
N ILE A 24 25.67 -52.30 1.30
CA ILE A 24 25.65 -51.50 0.06
C ILE A 24 25.34 -50.07 0.54
N GLU A 25 26.39 -49.34 0.90
CA GLU A 25 26.32 -47.88 0.82
C GLU A 25 26.51 -47.48 -0.65
N HIS A 26 26.18 -46.24 -0.99
CA HIS A 26 26.14 -45.65 -2.33
C HIS A 26 24.82 -45.90 -3.10
N SER A 27 23.92 -44.91 -3.08
CA SER A 27 23.42 -44.27 -4.32
C SER A 27 22.14 -43.41 -4.20
N TRP A 28 21.51 -43.18 -3.03
CA TRP A 28 20.22 -42.45 -3.02
C TRP A 28 20.03 -41.31 -2.00
N PHE A 29 21.06 -40.93 -1.26
CA PHE A 29 20.98 -39.75 -0.37
C PHE A 29 21.45 -38.47 -1.09
N THR A 30 20.76 -38.10 -2.17
CA THR A 30 20.80 -36.73 -2.70
C THR A 30 19.42 -36.34 -3.20
N LEU A 31 18.42 -36.45 -2.31
CA LEU A 31 17.22 -35.64 -2.46
C LEU A 31 17.50 -34.31 -1.78
N ALA A 32 17.87 -33.34 -2.63
CA ALA A 32 18.02 -31.95 -2.27
C ALA A 32 16.83 -31.49 -1.42
N LEU A 33 17.09 -31.20 -0.14
CA LEU A 33 16.28 -30.24 0.61
C LEU A 33 16.45 -28.90 -0.12
N GLN A 34 15.65 -28.68 -1.17
CA GLN A 34 15.50 -27.34 -1.72
C GLN A 34 14.88 -26.50 -0.59
N PRO A 35 15.55 -25.44 -0.12
CA PRO A 35 14.92 -24.52 0.84
C PRO A 35 13.68 -23.95 0.16
N ASP A 36 12.53 -24.06 0.81
CA ASP A 36 11.28 -23.47 0.35
C ASP A 36 11.49 -21.96 0.20
N THR A 37 11.65 -21.49 -1.04
CA THR A 37 12.07 -20.12 -1.35
C THR A 37 11.05 -19.09 -0.85
N ARG A 38 9.80 -19.50 -0.64
CA ARG A 38 8.72 -18.64 -0.11
C ARG A 38 8.99 -18.23 1.34
N ILE A 39 9.47 -19.18 2.14
CA ILE A 39 9.84 -18.93 3.54
C ILE A 39 11.03 -17.96 3.58
N ALA A 40 12.04 -18.17 2.74
CA ALA A 40 13.22 -17.31 2.68
C ALA A 40 12.91 -15.87 2.18
N GLU A 41 11.96 -15.71 1.26
CA GLU A 41 11.49 -14.41 0.79
C GLU A 41 10.71 -13.65 1.87
N GLU A 42 9.88 -14.34 2.65
CA GLU A 42 9.15 -13.77 3.78
C GLU A 42 10.11 -13.29 4.88
N TYR A 43 11.12 -14.09 5.22
CA TYR A 43 12.17 -13.69 6.17
C TYR A 43 12.99 -12.50 5.67
N LYS A 44 13.34 -12.46 4.37
CA LYS A 44 14.07 -11.35 3.78
C LYS A 44 13.25 -10.05 3.77
N SER A 45 11.94 -10.17 3.56
CA SER A 45 11.01 -9.05 3.69
C SER A 45 10.92 -8.54 5.13
N THR A 46 10.90 -9.42 6.13
CA THR A 46 10.84 -9.02 7.54
C THR A 46 12.15 -8.38 8.01
N GLU A 47 13.31 -8.90 7.60
CA GLU A 47 14.61 -8.29 7.94
C GLU A 47 14.75 -6.88 7.32
N HIS A 48 14.37 -6.71 6.05
CA HIS A 48 14.38 -5.40 5.40
C HIS A 48 13.40 -4.41 6.07
N PHE A 49 12.27 -4.89 6.57
CA PHE A 49 11.33 -4.08 7.34
C PHE A 49 11.90 -3.70 8.72
N VAL A 50 12.58 -4.62 9.41
CA VAL A 50 13.23 -4.35 10.70
C VAL A 50 14.38 -3.36 10.56
N GLU A 51 15.18 -3.48 9.49
CA GLU A 51 16.26 -2.53 9.18
C GLU A 51 15.70 -1.13 8.87
N TYR A 52 14.65 -1.03 8.05
CA TYR A 52 13.96 0.24 7.78
C TYR A 52 13.39 0.90 9.05
N LEU A 53 12.81 0.10 9.96
CA LEU A 53 12.33 0.58 11.25
C LEU A 53 13.48 1.05 12.17
N SER A 54 14.67 0.50 12.01
CA SER A 54 15.87 0.90 12.75
C SER A 54 16.50 2.19 12.20
N GLU A 55 16.33 2.46 10.90
CA GLU A 55 16.79 3.69 10.24
C GLU A 55 15.86 4.88 10.51
N MET A 56 14.57 4.64 10.75
CA MET A 56 13.63 5.69 11.15
C MET A 56 13.95 6.20 12.56
N ASP A 57 14.48 7.43 12.65
CA ASP A 57 14.70 8.09 13.93
C ASP A 57 13.40 8.15 14.74
N LYS A 58 13.48 7.84 16.03
CA LYS A 58 12.35 7.87 16.96
C LYS A 58 11.66 9.24 16.94
N CYS A 59 12.41 10.31 16.73
CA CYS A 59 11.88 11.67 16.61
C CYS A 59 11.04 11.86 15.34
N ASP A 60 11.43 11.27 14.21
CA ASP A 60 10.63 11.27 12.98
C ASP A 60 9.33 10.48 13.18
N MET A 61 9.41 9.30 13.78
CA MET A 61 8.24 8.48 14.07
C MET A 61 7.24 9.20 14.98
N GLN A 62 7.72 9.89 16.01
CA GLN A 62 6.88 10.71 16.88
C GLN A 62 6.21 11.86 16.13
N ARG A 63 6.94 12.54 15.25
CA ARG A 63 6.38 13.61 14.38
C ARG A 63 5.31 13.07 13.44
N SER A 64 5.51 11.90 12.85
CA SER A 64 4.51 11.24 12.00
C SER A 64 3.25 10.90 12.78
N VAL A 65 3.38 10.33 13.98
CA VAL A 65 2.22 10.02 14.85
C VAL A 65 1.45 11.28 15.21
N GLU A 66 2.14 12.37 15.56
CA GLU A 66 1.49 13.63 15.89
C GLU A 66 0.76 14.24 14.68
N SER A 67 1.38 14.19 13.50
CA SER A 67 0.72 14.60 12.26
C SER A 67 -0.57 13.82 11.99
N LEU A 68 -0.55 12.49 12.19
CA LEU A 68 -1.73 11.65 12.01
C LEU A 68 -2.83 11.97 13.03
N ARG A 69 -2.47 12.19 14.31
CA ARG A 69 -3.43 12.62 15.34
C ARG A 69 -4.09 13.95 14.97
N HIS A 70 -3.30 14.89 14.48
CA HIS A 70 -3.82 16.17 14.00
C HIS A 70 -4.81 15.97 12.84
N GLN A 71 -4.45 15.18 11.82
CA GLN A 71 -5.33 14.89 10.67
C GLN A 71 -6.63 14.18 11.07
N LEU A 72 -6.58 13.29 12.07
CA LEU A 72 -7.75 12.60 12.61
C LEU A 72 -8.71 13.54 13.36
N SER A 73 -8.18 14.61 13.95
CA SER A 73 -8.99 15.59 14.69
C SER A 73 -9.83 16.51 13.80
N ILE A 74 -9.58 16.51 12.48
CA ILE A 74 -10.31 17.35 11.52
C ILE A 74 -11.74 16.85 11.38
N GLN A 75 -12.71 17.73 11.66
CA GLN A 75 -14.12 17.44 11.42
C GLN A 75 -14.39 17.35 9.92
N ARG A 76 -14.95 16.23 9.48
CA ARG A 76 -15.30 15.99 8.08
C ARG A 76 -16.78 16.27 7.84
N LEU A 77 -17.10 16.82 6.68
CA LEU A 77 -18.48 16.91 6.19
C LEU A 77 -18.83 15.64 5.39
N PRO A 78 -20.10 15.20 5.40
CA PRO A 78 -20.57 14.15 4.51
C PRO A 78 -20.35 14.53 3.05
N VAL A 79 -19.95 13.57 2.22
CA VAL A 79 -19.72 13.81 0.77
C VAL A 79 -20.99 14.29 0.07
N SER A 80 -22.17 13.79 0.49
CA SER A 80 -23.45 14.26 -0.04
C SER A 80 -23.68 15.75 0.20
N GLN A 81 -23.24 16.27 1.35
CA GLN A 81 -23.34 17.69 1.67
C GLN A 81 -22.33 18.50 0.84
N SER A 82 -21.05 18.13 0.88
CA SER A 82 -20.01 18.89 0.18
C SER A 82 -20.20 18.88 -1.34
N ALA A 83 -20.64 17.76 -1.92
CA ALA A 83 -20.96 17.68 -3.34
C ALA A 83 -22.13 18.60 -3.74
N ASN A 84 -23.16 18.69 -2.89
CA ASN A 84 -24.29 19.59 -3.13
C ASN A 84 -23.89 21.06 -3.02
N GLU A 85 -23.03 21.41 -2.06
CA GLU A 85 -22.49 22.77 -1.92
C GLU A 85 -21.65 23.16 -3.13
N MET A 86 -20.75 22.28 -3.59
CA MET A 86 -19.97 22.49 -4.81
C MET A 86 -20.87 22.67 -6.03
N LYS A 87 -21.88 21.82 -6.20
CA LYS A 87 -22.86 21.92 -7.30
C LYS A 87 -23.57 23.27 -7.30
N ARG A 88 -24.10 23.69 -6.14
CA ARG A 88 -24.79 24.98 -5.99
C ARG A 88 -23.90 26.17 -6.35
N TYR A 89 -22.63 26.12 -5.95
CA TYR A 89 -21.67 27.16 -6.28
C TYR A 89 -21.43 27.24 -7.79
N ILE A 90 -21.19 26.09 -8.44
CA ILE A 90 -20.95 26.01 -9.88
C ILE A 90 -22.18 26.54 -10.64
N GLU A 91 -23.38 26.05 -10.33
CA GLU A 91 -24.63 26.48 -10.99
C GLU A 91 -24.87 27.99 -10.84
N GLY A 92 -24.55 28.57 -9.68
CA GLY A 92 -24.69 30.01 -9.44
C GLY A 92 -23.68 30.89 -10.18
N GLN A 93 -22.53 30.32 -10.60
CA GLN A 93 -21.48 31.05 -11.32
C GLN A 93 -21.41 30.71 -12.81
N GLN A 94 -22.04 29.63 -13.24
CA GLN A 94 -21.99 29.11 -14.61
C GLN A 94 -22.36 30.17 -15.65
N GLU A 95 -23.43 30.94 -15.42
CA GLU A 95 -23.89 32.01 -16.31
C GLU A 95 -22.81 33.06 -16.60
N ASN A 96 -21.91 33.29 -15.63
CA ASN A 96 -20.84 34.29 -15.72
C ASN A 96 -19.52 33.72 -16.23
N ASP A 97 -19.43 32.41 -16.48
CA ASP A 97 -18.21 31.77 -16.96
C ASP A 97 -18.07 31.95 -18.48
N PRO A 98 -17.09 32.76 -18.96
CA PRO A 98 -16.92 33.02 -20.40
C PRO A 98 -16.46 31.79 -21.20
N LEU A 99 -15.97 30.75 -20.52
CA LEU A 99 -15.51 29.50 -21.13
C LEU A 99 -16.66 28.53 -21.35
N VAL A 100 -17.69 28.59 -20.51
CA VAL A 100 -18.91 27.79 -20.66
C VAL A 100 -19.93 28.53 -21.54
N ASN A 101 -20.08 29.84 -21.31
CA ASN A 101 -20.97 30.73 -22.05
C ASN A 101 -20.15 31.74 -22.86
N PRO A 102 -19.94 31.49 -24.16
CA PRO A 102 -19.07 32.32 -24.99
C PRO A 102 -19.52 33.78 -25.00
N VAL A 103 -18.62 34.67 -24.59
CA VAL A 103 -18.82 36.12 -24.66
C VAL A 103 -18.58 36.65 -26.09
N ASP A 104 -19.16 37.81 -26.41
CA ASP A 104 -18.91 38.49 -27.68
C ASP A 104 -17.39 38.68 -27.91
N LYS A 105 -16.94 38.49 -29.15
CA LYS A 105 -15.55 38.72 -29.59
C LYS A 105 -15.05 40.11 -29.22
N ARG A 106 -15.92 41.12 -29.11
CA ARG A 106 -15.54 42.48 -28.67
C ARG A 106 -15.16 42.55 -27.19
N CYS A 107 -15.77 41.70 -26.36
CA CYS A 107 -15.52 41.62 -24.92
C CYS A 107 -14.36 40.70 -24.59
N ASN A 108 -14.02 39.75 -25.48
CA ASN A 108 -12.88 38.85 -25.32
C ASN A 108 -11.54 39.57 -25.62
N PRO A 109 -10.65 39.76 -24.63
CA PRO A 109 -9.35 40.41 -24.84
C PRO A 109 -8.43 39.69 -25.82
N TRP A 110 -8.60 38.37 -25.98
CA TRP A 110 -7.80 37.51 -26.85
C TRP A 110 -8.43 37.28 -28.23
N ALA A 111 -9.59 37.86 -28.51
CA ALA A 111 -10.15 37.79 -29.86
C ALA A 111 -9.26 38.55 -30.85
N GLU A 112 -9.02 37.94 -32.00
CA GLU A 112 -8.22 38.54 -33.08
C GLU A 112 -8.91 39.83 -33.58
N LYS A 113 -8.29 40.98 -33.32
CA LYS A 113 -8.85 42.31 -33.67
C LYS A 113 -8.59 42.69 -35.14
N SER A 114 -7.58 42.08 -35.76
CA SER A 114 -7.16 42.32 -37.15
C SER A 114 -6.39 41.11 -37.68
N LYS A 115 -6.43 40.89 -39.00
CA LYS A 115 -5.71 39.78 -39.64
C LYS A 115 -4.22 39.83 -39.30
N CYS A 116 -3.67 38.73 -38.79
CA CYS A 116 -2.24 38.55 -38.59
C CYS A 116 -1.46 38.83 -39.89
N GLN A 117 -0.54 39.80 -39.87
CA GLN A 117 0.46 40.01 -40.91
C GLN A 117 1.79 39.52 -40.36
N ILE A 118 2.36 38.49 -41.01
CA ILE A 118 3.75 38.11 -40.77
C ILE A 118 4.61 39.13 -41.50
N LEU A 119 5.41 39.87 -40.75
CA LEU A 119 6.38 40.85 -41.26
C LEU A 119 7.71 40.16 -41.60
#